data_AF-A0A7V8VH99-F1
#
_entry.id   AF-A0A7V8VH99-F1
#
_cell.length_a   1.000
_cell.length_b   1.000
_cell.length_c   1.000
_cell.angle_alpha   90.00
_cell.angle_beta   90.00
_cell.angle_gamma   90.00
#
_symmetry.space_group_name_H-M   'P 1'
#
loop_
_entity.id
_entity.type
_entity.pdbx_description
1 polymer ?
#
loop_
_entity_poly.entity_id
_entity_poly.type
_entity_poly.pdbx_seq_one_letter_code
_entity_poly.pdbx_strand_id
1 'polypeptide(L)'
;MLRRRSRHGHPDPAGLSPLRTLGSALALLLCALALGCGGSGETSTIAGPAPEGPLPKDEFIRQADAICLSGDSRIEAAADDLAASGQNPTPAQVRRIALDIVVPGLEAELDAIGALPPPSGDTREVEGILSATQEGIDQIEADPESLTAGPPPGLEKAGRLARAYGAEECGVR
;
A
#
# COMPACT_ATOMS: atom_id res chain seq x y z
N MET A 1 -34.25 60.97 14.67
CA MET A 1 -35.44 60.38 15.32
C MET A 1 -35.09 58.93 15.67
N LEU A 2 -34.76 58.62 16.94
CA LEU A 2 -35.57 57.87 17.92
C LEU A 2 -36.29 56.63 17.35
N ARG A 3 -36.40 55.44 17.97
CA ARG A 3 -35.78 54.70 19.10
C ARG A 3 -36.66 53.42 19.28
N ARG A 4 -36.11 52.35 19.89
CA ARG A 4 -36.72 51.11 20.49
C ARG A 4 -36.43 49.84 19.67
N ARG A 5 -35.60 48.86 20.06
CA ARG A 5 -35.22 48.19 21.35
C ARG A 5 -36.37 47.52 22.11
N SER A 6 -36.34 46.17 22.13
CA SER A 6 -36.50 45.23 23.26
C SER A 6 -36.07 43.84 22.74
N ARG A 7 -35.00 43.17 23.20
CA ARG A 7 -34.62 42.62 24.52
C ARG A 7 -35.46 41.42 24.98
N HIS A 8 -34.91 40.22 24.80
CA HIS A 8 -34.85 39.12 25.77
C HIS A 8 -33.42 38.58 25.64
N GLY A 9 -32.58 38.36 26.66
CA GLY A 9 -32.77 38.12 28.09
C GLY A 9 -31.80 36.99 28.45
N HIS A 10 -30.59 37.35 28.86
CA HIS A 10 -29.52 36.48 29.40
C HIS A 10 -30.00 35.69 30.64
N PRO A 11 -29.37 34.57 31.05
CA PRO A 11 -27.98 34.60 31.53
C PRO A 11 -27.09 33.37 31.26
N ASP A 12 -25.78 33.61 31.19
CA ASP A 12 -24.71 32.64 31.48
C ASP A 12 -24.69 32.28 32.98
N PRO A 13 -24.01 31.19 33.37
CA PRO A 13 -22.73 31.47 34.02
C PRO A 13 -21.58 30.52 33.66
N ALA A 14 -20.40 31.11 33.71
CA ALA A 14 -19.08 30.50 33.75
C ALA A 14 -18.91 29.43 34.84
N GLY A 15 -17.97 28.52 34.63
CA GLY A 15 -17.48 27.64 35.70
C GLY A 15 -16.49 26.58 35.23
N LEU A 16 -15.25 26.98 34.93
CA LEU A 16 -14.10 26.08 34.85
C LEU A 16 -13.67 25.70 36.28
N SER A 17 -13.55 24.41 36.60
CA SER A 17 -12.43 23.85 37.38
C SER A 17 -12.44 22.31 37.45
N PRO A 18 -11.27 21.66 37.62
CA PRO A 18 -11.07 20.21 37.58
C PRO A 18 -11.02 19.59 38.99
N LEU A 19 -11.41 18.31 39.13
CA LEU A 19 -10.69 17.26 39.89
C LEU A 19 -11.53 15.98 40.05
N ARG A 20 -10.94 14.86 39.60
CA ARG A 20 -10.87 13.55 40.27
C ARG A 20 -12.08 13.06 41.08
N THR A 21 -12.74 11.98 40.64
CA THR A 21 -12.63 10.61 41.22
C THR A 21 -13.71 9.65 40.68
N LEU A 22 -13.35 8.37 40.70
CA LEU A 22 -14.06 7.12 40.40
C LEU A 22 -15.59 7.08 40.63
N GLY A 23 -16.30 6.33 39.78
CA GLY A 23 -17.61 5.75 40.13
C GLY A 23 -18.36 5.16 38.93
N SER A 24 -18.27 3.84 38.75
CA SER A 24 -19.01 3.04 37.77
C SER A 24 -20.54 3.11 37.94
N ALA A 25 -21.27 3.23 36.83
CA ALA A 25 -22.63 2.70 36.62
C ALA A 25 -22.92 2.73 35.10
N LEU A 26 -22.69 1.65 34.37
CA LEU A 26 -23.69 0.64 34.00
C LEU A 26 -24.97 1.24 33.38
N ALA A 27 -25.00 1.35 32.06
CA ALA A 27 -26.24 1.42 31.29
C ALA A 27 -26.12 0.49 30.07
N LEU A 28 -26.91 -0.58 30.13
CA LEU A 28 -27.10 -1.59 29.09
C LEU A 28 -27.67 -0.96 27.82
N LEU A 29 -27.13 -1.32 26.66
CA LEU A 29 -27.93 -1.33 25.43
C LEU A 29 -27.54 -2.55 24.58
N LEU A 30 -28.40 -3.57 24.66
CA LEU A 30 -28.40 -4.73 23.78
C LEU A 30 -28.97 -4.35 22.41
N CYS A 31 -28.19 -4.54 21.35
CA CYS A 31 -28.74 -4.87 20.03
C CYS A 31 -28.11 -6.17 19.56
N ALA A 32 -28.87 -7.26 19.70
CA ALA A 32 -28.55 -8.55 19.14
C ALA A 32 -28.98 -8.60 17.67
N LEU A 33 -28.02 -8.83 16.78
CA LEU A 33 -28.25 -9.49 15.49
C LEU A 33 -27.24 -10.62 15.39
N ALA A 34 -27.70 -11.80 15.83
CA ALA A 34 -27.05 -13.06 15.55
C ALA A 34 -27.50 -13.54 14.16
N LEU A 35 -26.55 -13.98 13.33
CA LEU A 35 -26.63 -15.15 12.44
C LEU A 35 -25.30 -15.27 11.67
N GLY A 36 -24.45 -16.21 12.09
CA GLY A 36 -23.17 -16.53 11.43
C GLY A 36 -22.27 -17.44 12.27
N CYS A 37 -22.65 -18.72 12.39
CA CYS A 37 -21.85 -19.82 12.97
C CYS A 37 -20.83 -20.28 11.91
N GLY A 38 -19.56 -20.61 12.17
CA GLY A 38 -18.82 -20.78 13.41
C GLY A 38 -17.34 -21.07 13.10
N GLY A 39 -16.52 -21.10 14.15
CA GLY A 39 -15.09 -21.40 14.07
C GLY A 39 -14.32 -20.67 15.14
N SER A 40 -14.27 -21.28 16.33
CA SER A 40 -13.68 -20.78 17.57
C SER A 40 -12.27 -20.18 17.44
N GLY A 41 -12.07 -19.01 18.04
CA GLY A 41 -10.75 -18.41 18.23
C GLY A 41 -10.85 -16.91 18.49
N GLU A 42 -11.13 -16.54 19.73
CA GLU A 42 -11.15 -15.16 20.20
C GLU A 42 -9.78 -14.51 20.01
N THR A 43 -9.69 -13.46 19.21
CA THR A 43 -8.76 -12.35 19.47
C THR A 43 -9.38 -11.09 18.92
N SER A 44 -9.75 -10.18 19.83
CA SER A 44 -10.01 -8.80 19.50
C SER A 44 -8.76 -8.23 18.82
N THR A 45 -8.82 -7.94 17.53
CA THR A 45 -7.79 -7.12 16.87
C THR A 45 -7.98 -5.68 17.32
N ILE A 46 -7.55 -5.41 18.56
CA ILE A 46 -6.90 -4.14 18.85
C ILE A 46 -5.72 -4.07 17.88
N ALA A 47 -5.60 -3.02 17.09
CA ALA A 47 -4.43 -2.77 16.25
C ALA A 47 -3.21 -2.62 17.17
N GLY A 48 -2.64 -3.76 17.57
CA GLY A 48 -1.36 -3.86 18.23
C GLY A 48 -0.23 -3.64 17.23
N PRO A 49 0.99 -3.36 17.70
CA PRO A 49 2.17 -3.30 16.84
C PRO A 49 2.27 -4.58 16.00
N ALA A 50 2.73 -4.44 14.76
CA ALA A 50 2.96 -5.58 13.87
C ALA A 50 3.80 -6.64 14.60
N PRO A 51 3.50 -7.94 14.42
CA PRO A 51 4.24 -8.99 15.09
C PRO A 51 5.73 -8.86 14.76
N GLU A 52 6.55 -8.65 15.78
CA GLU A 52 8.00 -8.64 15.66
C GLU A 52 8.47 -10.08 15.40
N GLY A 53 8.63 -10.45 14.13
CA GLY A 53 9.09 -11.77 13.74
C GLY A 53 8.92 -12.05 12.23
N PRO A 54 9.54 -13.13 11.72
CA PRO A 54 9.36 -13.56 10.34
C PRO A 54 7.88 -13.77 10.01
N LEU A 55 7.44 -13.29 8.85
CA LEU A 55 6.09 -13.60 8.37
C LEU A 55 6.00 -15.08 7.94
N PRO A 56 4.84 -15.74 8.12
CA PRO A 56 4.54 -16.95 7.36
C PRO A 56 4.71 -16.72 5.86
N LYS A 57 5.15 -17.74 5.11
CA LYS A 57 5.45 -17.59 3.68
C LYS A 57 4.23 -17.14 2.86
N ASP A 58 3.07 -17.73 3.13
CA ASP A 58 1.80 -17.38 2.51
C ASP A 58 1.36 -15.95 2.83
N GLU A 59 1.62 -15.49 4.06
CA GLU A 59 1.38 -14.11 4.47
C GLU A 59 2.28 -13.12 3.72
N PHE A 60 3.58 -13.42 3.64
CA PHE A 60 4.54 -12.60 2.90
C PHE A 60 4.15 -12.51 1.43
N ILE A 61 3.88 -13.66 0.77
CA ILE A 61 3.48 -13.71 -0.64
C ILE A 61 2.25 -12.84 -0.88
N ARG A 62 1.22 -12.99 -0.03
CA ARG A 62 -0.01 -12.21 -0.19
C ARG A 62 0.21 -10.70 -0.05
N GLN A 63 1.05 -10.28 0.90
CA GLN A 63 1.37 -8.86 1.06
C GLN A 63 2.23 -8.33 -0.08
N ALA A 64 3.23 -9.10 -0.54
CA ALA A 64 4.05 -8.75 -1.69
C ALA A 64 3.22 -8.61 -2.97
N ASP A 65 2.34 -9.58 -3.26
CA ASP A 65 1.47 -9.54 -4.44
C ASP A 65 0.51 -8.35 -4.41
N ALA A 66 -0.03 -7.99 -3.22
CA ALA A 66 -0.85 -6.80 -3.08
C ALA A 66 -0.07 -5.50 -3.36
N ILE A 67 1.22 -5.45 -3.01
CA ILE A 67 2.10 -4.31 -3.32
C ILE A 67 2.33 -4.23 -4.83
N CYS A 68 2.72 -5.35 -5.46
CA CYS A 68 2.99 -5.41 -6.90
C CYS A 68 1.76 -5.02 -7.73
N LEU A 69 0.58 -5.56 -7.40
CA LEU A 69 -0.69 -5.23 -8.07
C LEU A 69 -1.02 -3.72 -7.99
N SER A 70 -0.76 -3.10 -6.83
CA SER A 70 -0.99 -1.67 -6.66
C SER A 70 -0.04 -0.81 -7.49
N GLY A 71 1.19 -1.27 -7.72
CA GLY A 71 2.16 -0.56 -8.54
C GLY A 71 1.91 -0.74 -10.04
N ASP A 72 1.54 -1.95 -10.48
CA ASP A 72 1.17 -2.23 -11.88
C ASP A 72 0.02 -1.35 -12.34
N SER A 73 -1.01 -1.19 -11.51
CA SER A 73 -2.16 -0.33 -11.84
C SER A 73 -1.77 1.12 -12.21
N ARG A 74 -0.67 1.65 -11.66
CA ARG A 74 -0.19 3.01 -11.99
C ARG A 74 0.56 3.04 -13.31
N ILE A 75 1.35 2.01 -13.59
CA ILE A 75 2.12 1.87 -14.83
C ILE A 75 1.18 1.61 -16.00
N GLU A 76 0.18 0.73 -15.82
CA GLU A 76 -0.87 0.45 -16.80
C GLU A 76 -1.65 1.72 -17.15
N ALA A 77 -2.05 2.52 -16.16
CA ALA A 77 -2.75 3.78 -16.41
C ALA A 77 -1.91 4.76 -17.28
N ALA A 78 -0.60 4.84 -17.05
CA ALA A 78 0.29 5.67 -17.86
C ALA A 78 0.47 5.12 -19.28
N ALA A 79 0.49 3.80 -19.44
CA ALA A 79 0.54 3.14 -20.74
C ALA A 79 -0.76 3.34 -21.52
N ASP A 80 -1.92 3.23 -20.86
CA ASP A 80 -3.24 3.46 -21.44
C ASP A 80 -3.41 4.91 -21.93
N ASP A 81 -2.94 5.88 -21.15
CA ASP A 81 -2.94 7.31 -21.53
C ASP A 81 -2.11 7.55 -22.81
N LEU A 82 -0.97 6.86 -22.95
CA LEU A 82 -0.20 6.90 -24.20
C LEU A 82 -0.95 6.24 -25.35
N ALA A 83 -1.53 5.06 -25.13
CA ALA A 83 -2.23 4.31 -26.17
C ALA A 83 -3.47 5.06 -26.68
N ALA A 84 -4.19 5.75 -25.79
CA ALA A 84 -5.36 6.57 -26.12
C ALA A 84 -5.04 7.73 -27.07
N SER A 85 -3.76 8.15 -27.16
CA SER A 85 -3.32 9.18 -28.11
C SER A 85 -3.31 8.71 -29.58
N GLY A 86 -3.45 7.39 -29.82
CA GLY A 86 -3.50 6.78 -31.16
C GLY A 86 -2.19 6.86 -31.95
N GLN A 87 -1.10 7.29 -31.30
CA GLN A 87 0.22 7.47 -31.89
C GLN A 87 1.25 6.68 -31.08
N ASN A 88 2.30 6.19 -31.75
CA ASN A 88 3.44 5.63 -31.05
C ASN A 88 4.07 6.73 -30.16
N PRO A 89 4.43 6.42 -28.90
CA PRO A 89 5.04 7.40 -28.02
C PRO A 89 6.38 7.87 -28.61
N THR A 90 6.61 9.18 -28.57
CA THR A 90 7.91 9.75 -28.91
C THR A 90 8.97 9.31 -27.89
N PRO A 91 10.27 9.28 -28.24
CA PRO A 91 11.35 8.98 -27.29
C PRO A 91 11.30 9.83 -26.01
N ALA A 92 10.91 11.10 -26.14
CA ALA A 92 10.75 12.00 -24.99
C ALA A 92 9.56 11.62 -24.08
N GLN A 93 8.46 11.11 -24.65
CA GLN A 93 7.33 10.60 -23.86
C GLN A 93 7.70 9.31 -23.14
N VAL A 94 8.38 8.38 -23.82
CA VAL A 94 8.86 7.12 -23.22
C VAL A 94 9.79 7.44 -22.05
N ARG A 95 10.79 8.31 -22.26
CA ARG A 95 11.73 8.71 -21.22
C ARG A 95 11.04 9.31 -20.00
N ARG A 96 10.05 10.20 -20.19
CA ARG A 96 9.30 10.76 -19.06
C ARG A 96 8.53 9.69 -18.30
N ILE A 97 7.82 8.81 -18.99
CA ILE A 97 7.03 7.76 -18.30
C ILE A 97 7.96 6.78 -17.58
N ALA A 98 9.06 6.39 -18.21
CA ALA A 98 10.08 5.55 -17.62
C ALA A 98 10.61 6.16 -16.31
N LEU A 99 11.09 7.40 -16.35
CA LEU A 99 11.79 8.02 -15.21
C LEU A 99 10.85 8.66 -14.18
N ASP A 100 9.68 9.15 -14.59
CA ASP A 100 8.77 9.89 -13.69
C ASP A 100 7.65 8.99 -13.13
N ILE A 101 7.39 7.81 -13.74
CA ILE A 101 6.30 6.92 -13.35
C ILE A 101 6.81 5.50 -13.05
N VAL A 102 7.49 4.86 -14.00
CA VAL A 102 7.87 3.45 -13.88
C VAL A 102 8.94 3.26 -12.80
N VAL A 103 10.06 4.00 -12.89
CA VAL A 103 11.15 3.91 -11.91
C VAL A 103 10.67 4.22 -10.49
N PRO A 104 10.00 5.37 -10.22
CA PRO A 104 9.50 5.65 -8.86
C PRO A 104 8.46 4.63 -8.37
N GLY A 105 7.66 4.05 -9.28
CA GLY A 105 6.71 2.99 -8.95
C GLY A 105 7.43 1.72 -8.49
N LEU A 106 8.42 1.26 -9.24
CA LEU A 106 9.22 0.07 -8.92
C LEU A 106 10.07 0.27 -7.66
N GLU A 107 10.64 1.46 -7.44
CA GLU A 107 11.35 1.79 -6.21
C GLU A 107 10.42 1.71 -4.99
N ALA A 108 9.21 2.25 -5.10
CA ALA A 108 8.22 2.17 -4.03
C ALA A 108 7.77 0.73 -3.73
N GLU A 109 7.65 -0.12 -4.76
CA GLU A 109 7.39 -1.56 -4.59
C GLU A 109 8.56 -2.24 -3.87
N LEU A 110 9.79 -1.98 -4.30
CA LEU A 110 11.01 -2.55 -3.72
C LEU A 110 11.14 -2.18 -2.24
N ASP A 111 10.93 -0.90 -1.90
CA ASP A 111 10.95 -0.41 -0.52
C ASP A 111 9.85 -1.05 0.33
N ALA A 112 8.62 -1.14 -0.19
CA ALA A 112 7.50 -1.69 0.55
C ALA A 112 7.65 -3.20 0.80
N ILE A 113 8.13 -3.96 -0.19
CA ILE A 113 8.40 -5.39 -0.04
C ILE A 113 9.62 -5.62 0.86
N GLY A 114 10.67 -4.81 0.71
CA GLY A 114 11.86 -4.86 1.57
C GLY A 114 11.59 -4.53 3.04
N ALA A 115 10.51 -3.80 3.32
CA ALA A 115 10.05 -3.54 4.68
C ALA A 115 9.26 -4.70 5.32
N LEU A 116 8.82 -5.70 4.53
CA LEU A 116 8.15 -6.88 5.06
C LEU A 116 9.16 -7.79 5.78
N PRO A 117 8.84 -8.31 6.98
CA PRO A 117 9.69 -9.32 7.61
C PRO A 117 9.74 -10.58 6.72
N PRO A 118 10.91 -10.98 6.20
CA PRO A 118 11.00 -12.12 5.30
C PRO A 118 10.64 -13.41 6.04
N PRO A 119 10.10 -14.43 5.34
CA PRO A 119 9.84 -15.71 5.96
C PRO A 119 11.10 -16.39 6.46
N SER A 120 10.98 -17.13 7.57
CA SER A 120 12.11 -17.81 8.18
C SER A 120 12.72 -18.82 7.21
N GLY A 121 13.98 -18.59 6.82
CA GLY A 121 14.72 -19.47 5.90
C GLY A 121 14.74 -19.00 4.45
N ASP A 122 13.90 -18.03 4.08
CA ASP A 122 13.70 -17.59 2.69
C ASP A 122 14.36 -16.22 2.40
N THR A 123 15.18 -15.69 3.31
CA THR A 123 15.81 -14.37 3.17
C THR A 123 16.58 -14.23 1.86
N ARG A 124 17.30 -15.27 1.43
CA ARG A 124 18.11 -15.21 0.19
C ARG A 124 17.25 -15.21 -1.07
N GLU A 125 16.14 -15.95 -1.05
CA GLU A 125 15.17 -15.98 -2.14
C GLU A 125 14.52 -14.60 -2.30
N VAL A 126 14.08 -13.98 -1.19
CA VAL A 126 13.50 -12.64 -1.18
C VAL A 126 14.51 -11.59 -1.65
N GLU A 127 15.73 -11.59 -1.10
CA GLU A 127 16.82 -10.69 -1.52
C GLU A 127 17.16 -10.86 -3.00
N GLY A 128 17.12 -12.09 -3.52
CA GLY A 128 17.35 -12.37 -4.93
C GLY A 128 16.31 -11.75 -5.86
N ILE A 129 15.03 -11.74 -5.44
CA ILE A 129 13.95 -11.07 -6.17
C ILE A 129 14.17 -9.56 -6.14
N LEU A 130 14.36 -8.97 -4.95
CA LEU A 130 14.54 -7.52 -4.78
C LEU A 130 15.78 -7.01 -5.53
N SER A 131 16.89 -7.74 -5.46
CA SER A 131 18.11 -7.38 -6.17
C SER A 131 17.94 -7.44 -7.69
N ALA A 132 17.19 -8.41 -8.23
CA ALA A 132 16.90 -8.47 -9.66
C ALA A 132 15.96 -7.33 -10.08
N THR A 133 15.00 -6.95 -9.23
CA THR A 133 14.16 -5.77 -9.45
C THR A 133 15.01 -4.50 -9.54
N GLN A 134 15.92 -4.29 -8.57
CA GLN A 134 16.86 -3.16 -8.61
C GLN A 134 17.72 -3.18 -9.88
N GLU A 135 18.24 -4.34 -10.27
CA GLU A 135 19.01 -4.50 -11.51
C GLU A 135 18.21 -4.04 -12.74
N GLY A 136 16.90 -4.29 -12.75
CA GLY A 136 15.98 -3.84 -13.79
C GLY A 136 15.71 -2.34 -13.75
N ILE A 137 15.54 -1.76 -12.56
CA ILE A 137 15.41 -0.30 -12.36
C ILE A 137 16.64 0.41 -12.92
N ASP A 138 17.85 -0.02 -12.53
CA ASP A 138 19.11 0.57 -12.98
C ASP A 138 19.25 0.52 -14.51
N GLN A 139 18.76 -0.54 -15.15
CA GLN A 139 18.74 -0.68 -16.61
C GLN A 139 17.78 0.31 -17.28
N ILE A 140 16.61 0.55 -16.69
CA ILE A 140 15.65 1.56 -17.18
C ILE A 140 16.23 2.96 -17.03
N GLU A 141 16.88 3.28 -15.90
CA GLU A 141 17.51 4.58 -15.71
C GLU A 141 18.63 4.84 -16.73
N ALA A 142 19.43 3.81 -17.02
CA ALA A 142 20.53 3.88 -17.98
C ALA A 142 20.04 4.02 -19.42
N ASP A 143 18.99 3.29 -19.81
CA ASP A 143 18.38 3.37 -21.14
C ASP A 143 16.84 3.34 -21.06
N PRO A 144 16.20 4.50 -20.80
CA PRO A 144 14.75 4.56 -20.61
C PRO A 144 13.95 4.17 -21.85
N GLU A 145 14.55 4.29 -23.04
CA GLU A 145 13.88 4.02 -24.31
C GLU A 145 13.82 2.51 -24.62
N SER A 146 14.65 1.70 -23.93
CA SER A 146 14.65 0.24 -24.02
C SER A 146 13.31 -0.41 -23.67
N LEU A 147 12.47 0.26 -22.86
CA LEU A 147 11.13 -0.22 -22.50
C LEU A 147 10.22 -0.44 -23.71
N THR A 148 10.48 0.20 -24.84
CA THR A 148 9.74 -0.04 -26.09
C THR A 148 10.00 -1.41 -26.70
N ALA A 149 11.11 -2.05 -26.33
CA ALA A 149 11.47 -3.40 -26.75
C ALA A 149 10.99 -4.50 -25.78
N GLY A 150 10.47 -4.11 -24.61
CA GLY A 150 10.03 -5.01 -23.55
C GLY A 150 10.70 -4.71 -22.20
N PRO A 151 10.41 -5.51 -21.17
CA PRO A 151 11.05 -5.38 -19.86
C PRO A 151 12.57 -5.64 -19.95
N PRO A 152 13.39 -4.92 -19.16
CA PRO A 152 14.82 -5.18 -19.10
C PRO A 152 15.11 -6.56 -18.49
N PRO A 153 16.24 -7.21 -18.82
CA PRO A 153 16.64 -8.50 -18.28
C PRO A 153 16.57 -8.64 -16.75
N GLY A 154 16.83 -7.56 -16.01
CA GLY A 154 16.70 -7.53 -14.55
C GLY A 154 15.26 -7.77 -14.08
N LEU A 155 14.28 -7.08 -14.66
CA LEU A 155 12.87 -7.27 -14.33
C LEU A 155 12.36 -8.65 -14.79
N GLU A 156 12.77 -9.12 -15.98
CA GLU A 156 12.39 -10.47 -16.43
C GLU A 156 12.91 -11.56 -15.47
N LYS A 157 14.11 -11.36 -14.92
CA LYS A 157 14.71 -12.25 -13.93
C LYS A 157 13.95 -12.15 -12.60
N ALA A 158 13.59 -10.96 -12.15
CA ALA A 158 12.78 -10.74 -10.96
C ALA A 158 11.43 -11.45 -11.06
N GLY A 159 10.70 -11.26 -12.16
CA GLY A 159 9.42 -11.93 -12.41
C GLY A 159 9.54 -13.46 -12.42
N ARG A 160 10.60 -14.02 -13.03
CA ARG A 160 10.86 -15.48 -12.95
C ARG A 160 11.09 -15.96 -11.52
N LEU A 161 11.88 -15.23 -10.72
CA LEU A 161 12.16 -15.57 -9.33
C LEU A 161 10.90 -15.46 -8.46
N ALA A 162 10.10 -14.40 -8.64
CA ALA A 162 8.84 -14.20 -7.95
C ALA A 162 7.83 -15.32 -8.23
N ARG A 163 7.62 -15.69 -9.50
CA ARG A 163 6.77 -16.84 -9.87
C ARG A 163 7.26 -18.15 -9.26
N ALA A 164 8.57 -18.39 -9.30
CA ALA A 164 9.16 -19.59 -8.69
C ALA A 164 9.00 -19.61 -7.15
N TYR A 165 8.91 -18.43 -6.53
CA TYR A 165 8.69 -18.27 -5.10
C TYR A 165 7.20 -18.38 -4.70
N GLY A 166 6.29 -18.20 -5.65
CA GLY A 166 4.84 -18.27 -5.47
C GLY A 166 4.13 -16.91 -5.43
N ALA A 167 4.85 -15.81 -5.68
CA ALA A 167 4.29 -14.46 -5.82
C ALA A 167 3.88 -14.24 -7.28
N GLU A 168 2.59 -14.42 -7.57
CA GLU A 168 2.08 -14.45 -8.93
C GLU A 168 1.95 -13.05 -9.53
N GLU A 169 1.48 -12.07 -8.75
CA GLU A 169 1.30 -10.67 -9.19
C GLU A 169 2.65 -9.97 -9.34
N CYS A 170 3.59 -10.18 -8.42
CA CYS A 170 4.98 -9.75 -8.63
C CYS A 170 5.64 -10.49 -9.81
N GLY A 171 5.06 -11.62 -10.18
CA GLY A 171 5.51 -12.50 -11.21
C GLY A 171 4.98 -12.19 -12.61
N VAL A 172 4.06 -11.26 -12.85
CA VAL A 172 3.56 -11.00 -14.23
C VAL A 172 4.44 -10.06 -15.05
N ARG A 173 5.52 -9.58 -14.46
CA ARG A 173 6.39 -8.51 -14.98
C ARG A 173 7.66 -9.05 -15.64
#